data_AF-A0A0F9BY09-F1
#
_entry.id   AF-A0A0F9BY09-F1
#
_cell.length_a   1.000
_cell.length_b   1.000
_cell.length_c   1.000
_cell.angle_alpha   90.00
_cell.angle_beta   90.00
_cell.angle_gamma   90.00
#
_symmetry.space_group_name_H-M   'P 1'
#
loop_
_entity.id
_entity.type
_entity.pdbx_description
1 polymer ?
#
loop_
_entity_poly.entity_id
_entity_poly.type
_entity_poly.pdbx_seq_one_letter_code
_entity_poly.pdbx_strand_id
1 'polypeptide(L)'
;MVFRFRENEIENPAIVDAFKELSSVIRELEAEIRSTKRDPNYLLEGQSTERAVIRSVRFRITPGATPNTNIDISNQNTQGYGYNPPTLSNANDLAKSGTKGSYSLDSSGDTITVNTVEDVVGILSGSINIHDLNNSSVTEMYTAFPQIVSDKLVLKIVKRGSIAPVDWTTIIDADDRLDYQVVFLTSS
;
A
#
# COMPACT_ATOMS: atom_id res chain seq x y z
N MET A 1 40.86 -9.86 -17.81
CA MET A 1 42.25 -10.07 -18.28
C MET A 1 42.84 -8.68 -18.48
N VAL A 2 43.77 -8.25 -17.61
CA VAL A 2 44.39 -6.91 -17.68
C VAL A 2 45.68 -7.03 -18.48
N PHE A 3 45.76 -6.44 -19.66
CA PHE A 3 47.01 -6.34 -20.41
C PHE A 3 47.92 -5.33 -19.70
N ARG A 4 49.00 -5.80 -19.06
CA ARG A 4 50.07 -4.95 -18.54
C ARG A 4 51.22 -4.96 -19.54
N PHE A 5 51.31 -3.91 -20.36
CA PHE A 5 52.54 -3.62 -21.10
C PHE A 5 53.50 -2.84 -20.20
N ARG A 6 54.79 -3.19 -20.23
CA ARG A 6 55.84 -2.44 -19.53
C ARG A 6 56.09 -1.15 -20.31
N GLU A 7 56.01 0.00 -19.65
CA GLU A 7 56.17 1.34 -20.24
C GLU A 7 57.54 1.59 -20.90
N ASN A 8 58.49 0.65 -20.82
CA ASN A 8 59.88 0.84 -21.22
C ASN A 8 60.26 0.27 -22.60
N GLU A 9 59.30 -0.23 -23.40
CA GLU A 9 59.60 -0.85 -24.72
C GLU A 9 58.96 -0.13 -25.92
N ILE A 10 58.38 1.07 -25.74
CA ILE A 10 57.77 1.85 -26.82
C ILE A 10 58.50 3.19 -26.94
N GLU A 11 59.43 3.30 -27.89
CA GLU A 11 60.24 4.51 -28.11
C GLU A 11 59.51 5.64 -28.87
N ASN A 12 58.25 5.42 -29.30
CA ASN A 12 57.50 6.43 -30.04
C ASN A 12 56.56 7.21 -29.11
N PRO A 13 56.85 8.51 -28.83
CA PRO A 13 56.05 9.33 -27.91
C PRO A 13 54.58 9.43 -28.33
N ALA A 14 54.29 9.42 -29.63
CA ALA A 14 52.93 9.51 -30.15
C ALA A 14 52.07 8.28 -29.78
N ILE A 15 52.69 7.09 -29.67
CA ILE A 15 51.99 5.87 -29.28
C ILE A 15 51.70 5.89 -27.77
N VAL A 16 52.64 6.41 -26.96
CA VAL A 16 52.47 6.55 -25.51
C VAL A 16 51.35 7.54 -25.19
N ASP A 17 51.28 8.66 -25.89
CA ASP A 17 50.24 9.67 -25.68
C ASP A 17 48.85 9.16 -26.10
N ALA A 18 48.75 8.46 -27.23
CA ALA A 18 47.52 7.79 -27.64
C ALA A 18 47.04 6.75 -26.61
N PHE A 19 47.96 6.02 -25.97
CA PHE A 19 47.61 5.04 -24.94
C PHE A 19 47.10 5.68 -23.65
N LYS A 20 47.67 6.84 -23.26
CA LYS A 20 47.20 7.62 -22.11
C LYS A 20 45.80 8.18 -22.35
N GLU A 21 45.54 8.70 -23.55
CA GLU A 21 44.23 9.20 -23.95
C GLU A 21 43.18 8.08 -23.92
N LEU A 22 43.48 6.94 -24.54
CA LEU A 22 42.59 5.77 -24.52
C LEU A 22 42.32 5.27 -23.09
N SER A 23 43.34 5.27 -22.22
CA SER A 23 43.19 4.89 -20.82
C SER A 23 42.33 5.87 -20.03
N SER A 24 42.36 7.15 -20.37
CA SER A 24 41.48 8.17 -19.77
C SER A 24 40.03 7.94 -20.17
N VAL A 25 39.78 7.73 -21.47
CA VAL A 25 38.43 7.46 -22.01
C VAL A 25 37.82 6.20 -21.41
N ILE A 26 38.61 5.12 -21.25
CA ILE A 26 38.13 3.89 -20.60
C ILE A 26 37.73 4.14 -19.14
N ARG A 27 38.50 4.94 -18.39
CA ARG A 27 38.17 5.26 -16.99
C ARG A 27 36.89 6.10 -16.86
N GLU A 28 36.67 7.03 -17.79
CA GLU A 28 35.45 7.83 -17.84
C GLU A 28 34.22 6.96 -18.16
N LEU A 29 34.32 6.10 -19.18
CA LEU A 29 33.28 5.12 -19.52
C LEU A 29 32.97 4.15 -18.37
N GLU A 30 34.00 3.69 -17.65
CA GLU A 30 33.80 2.84 -16.48
C GLU A 30 33.15 3.56 -15.30
N ALA A 31 33.38 4.88 -15.15
CA ALA A 31 32.71 5.70 -14.14
C ALA A 31 31.25 5.95 -14.50
N GLU A 32 30.96 6.20 -15.77
CA GLU A 32 29.61 6.39 -16.31
C GLU A 32 28.78 5.10 -16.27
N ILE A 33 29.37 3.94 -16.60
CA ILE A 33 28.69 2.64 -16.46
C ILE A 33 28.42 2.32 -14.97
N ARG A 34 29.31 2.71 -14.06
CA ARG A 34 29.10 2.57 -12.62
C ARG A 34 28.02 3.50 -12.08
N SER A 35 27.86 4.70 -12.62
CA SER A 35 26.74 5.59 -12.25
C SER A 35 25.42 5.12 -12.85
N THR A 36 25.43 4.44 -13.99
CA THR A 36 24.22 3.98 -14.69
C THR A 36 23.69 2.63 -14.16
N LYS A 37 24.54 1.79 -13.56
CA LYS A 37 24.11 0.51 -12.95
C LYS A 37 23.78 0.66 -11.47
N ARG A 38 22.58 1.21 -11.20
CA ARG A 38 21.59 0.78 -10.20
C ARG A 38 20.71 1.95 -9.79
N ASP A 39 19.77 2.30 -10.65
CA ASP A 39 18.44 2.60 -10.14
C ASP A 39 17.67 1.27 -10.16
N PRO A 40 17.24 0.74 -9.01
CA PRO A 40 16.18 -0.25 -9.00
C PRO A 40 15.02 0.36 -9.78
N ASN A 41 14.39 -0.41 -10.67
CA ASN A 41 13.14 0.01 -11.32
C ASN A 41 12.11 0.40 -10.25
N TYR A 42 12.06 1.68 -9.88
CA TYR A 42 10.91 2.30 -9.26
C TYR A 42 10.02 2.79 -10.40
N LEU A 43 9.17 1.90 -10.89
CA LEU A 43 7.93 2.35 -11.52
C LEU A 43 7.22 3.22 -10.46
N LEU A 44 7.16 4.54 -10.72
CA LEU A 44 6.61 5.64 -9.91
C LEU A 44 7.62 6.49 -9.11
N GLU A 45 8.51 7.21 -9.78
CA GLU A 45 8.94 8.53 -9.30
C GLU A 45 8.68 9.57 -10.41
N GLY A 46 7.48 10.15 -10.39
CA GLY A 46 7.12 11.35 -11.16
C GLY A 46 7.12 12.56 -10.23
N GLN A 47 7.85 13.61 -10.61
CA GLN A 47 8.19 14.78 -9.81
C GLN A 47 7.00 15.62 -9.31
N SER A 48 6.91 15.84 -7.99
CA SER A 48 6.74 17.16 -7.34
C SER A 48 6.77 17.00 -5.81
N THR A 49 7.91 17.34 -5.16
CA THR A 49 8.10 17.59 -3.70
C THR A 49 7.60 16.60 -2.63
N GLU A 50 6.78 15.60 -2.97
CA GLU A 50 6.25 14.57 -2.07
C GLU A 50 6.38 13.21 -2.77
N ARG A 51 6.94 12.21 -2.07
CA ARG A 51 7.04 10.85 -2.61
C ARG A 51 5.72 10.13 -2.33
N ALA A 52 4.96 9.80 -3.37
CA ALA A 52 3.78 8.95 -3.20
C ALA A 52 4.22 7.52 -2.84
N VAL A 53 3.76 6.99 -1.71
CA VAL A 53 4.07 5.63 -1.25
C VAL A 53 2.87 4.73 -1.52
N ILE A 54 3.07 3.65 -2.29
CA ILE A 54 2.06 2.59 -2.44
C ILE A 54 1.97 1.80 -1.14
N ARG A 55 0.74 1.64 -0.65
CA ARG A 55 0.38 0.83 0.52
C ARG A 55 -0.69 -0.18 0.16
N SER A 56 -0.60 -1.37 0.73
CA SER A 56 -1.65 -2.38 0.70
C SER A 56 -1.90 -2.84 2.13
N VAL A 57 -3.17 -2.87 2.52
CA VAL A 57 -3.61 -3.33 3.84
C VAL A 57 -4.81 -4.25 3.67
N ARG A 58 -4.88 -5.29 4.51
CA ARG A 58 -6.08 -6.09 4.71
C ARG A 58 -6.59 -5.87 6.12
N PHE A 59 -7.81 -5.36 6.22
CA PHE A 59 -8.55 -5.21 7.45
C PHE A 59 -9.44 -6.43 7.61
N ARG A 60 -9.35 -7.12 8.74
CA ARG A 60 -10.35 -8.11 9.14
C ARG A 60 -11.34 -7.44 10.06
N ILE A 61 -12.60 -7.53 9.69
CA ILE A 61 -13.74 -6.98 10.42
C ILE A 61 -14.57 -8.15 10.91
N THR A 62 -14.83 -8.18 12.21
CA THR A 62 -15.64 -9.20 12.91
C THR A 62 -16.65 -8.50 13.82
N PRO A 63 -17.69 -9.18 14.30
CA PRO A 63 -18.53 -8.61 15.36
C PRO A 63 -17.66 -8.36 16.59
N GLY A 64 -17.97 -7.32 17.35
CA GLY A 64 -17.38 -7.16 18.68
C GLY A 64 -18.12 -7.99 19.74
N ALA A 65 -17.87 -7.68 21.00
CA ALA A 65 -18.41 -8.39 22.16
C ALA A 65 -19.94 -8.35 22.26
N THR A 66 -20.60 -7.41 21.57
CA THR A 66 -22.07 -7.38 21.46
C THR A 66 -22.46 -7.31 19.98
N PRO A 67 -22.72 -8.47 19.35
CA PRO A 67 -23.13 -8.54 17.96
C PRO A 67 -24.29 -7.59 17.64
N ASN A 68 -24.38 -7.12 16.41
CA ASN A 68 -25.39 -6.14 15.98
C ASN A 68 -25.24 -4.73 16.57
N THR A 69 -24.17 -4.43 17.32
CA THR A 69 -23.97 -3.10 17.93
C THR A 69 -22.56 -2.52 17.76
N ASN A 70 -21.56 -3.38 17.61
CA ASN A 70 -20.17 -3.00 17.51
C ASN A 70 -19.39 -3.99 16.64
N ILE A 71 -18.23 -3.54 16.17
CA ILE A 71 -17.32 -4.32 15.34
C ILE A 71 -15.91 -4.28 15.92
N ASP A 72 -15.16 -5.34 15.65
CA ASP A 72 -13.73 -5.41 15.86
C ASP A 72 -13.03 -5.23 14.51
N ILE A 73 -11.92 -4.49 14.49
CA ILE A 73 -11.10 -4.28 13.30
C ILE A 73 -9.65 -4.64 13.63
N SER A 74 -9.13 -5.64 12.91
CA SER A 74 -7.74 -6.09 13.06
C SER A 74 -6.95 -6.01 11.75
N ASN A 75 -5.71 -5.54 11.84
CA ASN A 75 -4.82 -5.44 10.69
C ASN A 75 -4.14 -6.78 10.40
N GLN A 76 -4.36 -7.34 9.21
CA GLN A 76 -3.80 -8.65 8.80
C GLN A 76 -2.44 -8.50 8.08
N ASN A 77 -1.56 -7.66 8.62
CA ASN A 77 -0.30 -7.27 7.95
C ASN A 77 0.80 -8.34 7.98
N THR A 78 0.64 -9.42 8.75
CA THR A 78 1.71 -10.39 9.07
C THR A 78 1.80 -11.63 8.18
N GLN A 79 1.11 -11.71 7.04
CA GLN A 79 1.10 -12.93 6.20
C GLN A 79 1.10 -12.65 4.68
N GLY A 80 1.91 -11.70 4.22
CA GLY A 80 2.01 -11.38 2.77
C GLY A 80 0.78 -10.68 2.19
N TYR A 81 -0.19 -10.29 3.02
CA TYR A 81 -1.41 -9.57 2.62
C TYR A 81 -1.27 -8.04 2.65
N GLY A 82 -0.08 -7.55 3.01
CA GLY A 82 0.23 -6.12 3.04
C GLY A 82 1.54 -5.79 2.31
N TYR A 83 1.63 -4.56 1.83
CA TYR A 83 2.83 -3.98 1.22
C TYR A 83 2.97 -2.57 1.77
N ASN A 84 4.11 -2.25 2.40
CA ASN A 84 4.33 -0.99 3.12
C ASN A 84 3.10 -0.52 3.94
N PRO A 85 2.49 -1.39 4.76
CA PRO A 85 1.30 -1.00 5.49
C PRO A 85 1.62 0.18 6.43
N PRO A 86 0.74 1.17 6.56
CA PRO A 86 0.93 2.22 7.56
C PRO A 86 0.86 1.64 8.97
N THR A 87 1.40 2.39 9.92
CA THR A 87 1.32 2.05 11.34
C THR A 87 -0.13 2.19 11.80
N LEU A 88 -0.79 1.06 12.02
CA LEU A 88 -2.19 1.00 12.43
C LEU A 88 -2.33 0.14 13.68
N SER A 89 -3.21 0.57 14.58
CA SER A 89 -3.61 -0.17 15.77
C SER A 89 -5.02 -0.73 15.61
N ASN A 90 -5.25 -1.92 16.15
CA ASN A 90 -6.55 -2.58 16.10
C ASN A 90 -7.61 -1.79 16.89
N ALA A 91 -8.88 -1.97 16.54
CA ALA A 91 -10.02 -1.52 17.33
C ALA A 91 -10.79 -2.72 17.85
N ASN A 92 -11.07 -2.73 19.16
CA ASN A 92 -11.96 -3.70 19.79
C ASN A 92 -13.22 -2.99 20.27
N ASP A 93 -14.41 -3.54 20.01
CA ASP A 93 -15.73 -2.99 20.33
C ASP A 93 -15.93 -1.56 19.79
N LEU A 94 -15.59 -1.32 18.53
CA LEU A 94 -15.87 -0.03 17.89
C LEU A 94 -17.38 0.10 17.65
N ALA A 95 -18.02 0.97 18.43
CA ALA A 95 -19.42 1.33 18.29
C ALA A 95 -19.59 2.55 17.37
N LYS A 96 -20.82 2.78 16.89
CA LYS A 96 -21.17 3.97 16.09
C LYS A 96 -20.82 5.27 16.81
N SER A 97 -20.41 6.27 16.04
CA SER A 97 -19.83 7.54 16.53
C SER A 97 -18.56 7.38 17.40
N GLY A 98 -18.02 6.17 17.49
CA GLY A 98 -16.84 5.85 18.29
C GLY A 98 -15.54 6.07 17.53
N THR A 99 -14.46 6.24 18.29
CA THR A 99 -13.09 6.16 17.79
C THR A 99 -12.29 5.24 18.69
N LYS A 100 -11.63 4.24 18.11
CA LYS A 100 -10.77 3.28 18.82
C LYS A 100 -9.62 2.86 17.93
N GLY A 101 -8.43 2.71 18.52
CA GLY A 101 -7.22 2.44 17.76
C GLY A 101 -7.03 3.45 16.64
N SER A 102 -6.78 2.95 15.43
CA SER A 102 -6.64 3.78 14.22
C SER A 102 -7.94 3.96 13.44
N TYR A 103 -9.10 3.80 14.07
CA TYR A 103 -10.39 3.79 13.35
C TYR A 103 -11.45 4.64 14.04
N SER A 104 -12.30 5.27 13.23
CA SER A 104 -13.57 5.81 13.69
C SER A 104 -14.72 5.24 12.85
N LEU A 105 -15.86 5.03 13.50
CA LEU A 105 -17.11 4.61 12.87
C LEU A 105 -18.09 5.76 12.98
N ASP A 106 -18.71 6.13 11.87
CA ASP A 106 -19.67 7.23 11.83
C ASP A 106 -20.97 6.90 12.61
N SER A 107 -21.88 7.87 12.67
CA SER A 107 -23.15 7.71 13.39
C SER A 107 -24.11 6.73 12.72
N SER A 108 -24.00 6.56 11.39
CA SER A 108 -24.83 5.61 10.63
C SER A 108 -24.32 4.18 10.80
N GLY A 109 -23.03 4.01 11.06
CA GLY A 109 -22.37 2.72 11.16
C GLY A 109 -21.94 2.17 9.81
N ASP A 110 -21.96 2.97 8.75
CA ASP A 110 -21.68 2.54 7.37
C ASP A 110 -20.31 2.99 6.85
N THR A 111 -19.65 3.86 7.61
CA THR A 111 -18.41 4.52 7.20
C THR A 111 -17.34 4.32 8.26
N ILE A 112 -16.34 3.51 7.93
CA ILE A 112 -15.12 3.36 8.74
C ILE A 112 -14.06 4.32 8.20
N THR A 113 -13.60 5.27 9.00
CA THR A 113 -12.46 6.12 8.66
C THR A 113 -11.19 5.51 9.25
N VAL A 114 -10.17 5.33 8.40
CA VAL A 114 -8.85 4.84 8.79
C VAL A 114 -7.95 6.03 9.07
N ASN A 115 -7.61 6.21 10.34
CA ASN A 115 -6.78 7.30 10.83
C ASN A 115 -5.30 6.90 10.71
N THR A 116 -4.73 7.13 9.52
CA THR A 116 -3.29 7.10 9.27
C THR A 116 -2.63 8.44 9.60
N VAL A 117 -1.34 8.41 9.93
CA VAL A 117 -0.53 9.62 10.13
C VAL A 117 -0.34 10.33 8.80
N GLU A 118 -0.05 9.55 7.76
CA GLU A 118 0.14 10.04 6.39
C GLU A 118 -1.21 10.31 5.72
N ASP A 119 -1.23 11.30 4.83
CA ASP A 119 -2.41 11.66 4.06
C ASP A 119 -2.59 10.70 2.87
N VAL A 120 -3.83 10.31 2.62
CA VAL A 120 -4.20 9.40 1.54
C VAL A 120 -4.53 10.22 0.30
N VAL A 121 -3.71 10.07 -0.74
CA VAL A 121 -3.78 10.89 -1.96
C VAL A 121 -4.35 10.15 -3.16
N GLY A 122 -4.53 8.82 -3.06
CA GLY A 122 -5.08 8.02 -4.14
C GLY A 122 -5.51 6.63 -3.70
N ILE A 123 -6.49 6.05 -4.39
CA ILE A 123 -6.92 4.66 -4.20
C ILE A 123 -6.71 3.92 -5.53
N LEU A 124 -6.04 2.78 -5.46
CA LEU A 124 -5.76 1.94 -6.62
C LEU A 124 -6.77 0.79 -6.75
N SER A 125 -7.13 0.16 -5.63
CA SER A 125 -8.12 -0.92 -5.64
C SER A 125 -8.73 -1.16 -4.26
N GLY A 126 -9.92 -1.74 -4.25
CA GLY A 126 -10.59 -2.27 -3.06
C GLY A 126 -11.27 -3.59 -3.39
N SER A 127 -11.23 -4.53 -2.45
CA SER A 127 -11.91 -5.82 -2.58
C SER A 127 -12.31 -6.32 -1.20
N ILE A 128 -13.33 -7.17 -1.16
CA ILE A 128 -13.74 -7.86 0.05
C ILE A 128 -13.74 -9.36 -0.18
N ASN A 129 -13.37 -10.11 0.85
CA ASN A 129 -13.67 -11.52 0.97
C ASN A 129 -14.57 -11.68 2.19
N ILE A 130 -15.76 -12.24 1.98
CA ILE A 130 -16.72 -12.48 3.04
C ILE A 130 -16.68 -13.97 3.35
N HIS A 131 -16.46 -14.30 4.61
CA HIS A 131 -16.39 -15.67 5.09
C HIS A 131 -17.47 -15.87 6.12
N ASP A 132 -18.47 -16.65 5.71
CA ASP A 132 -19.71 -16.91 6.46
C ASP A 132 -20.47 -15.61 6.76
N LEU A 133 -21.63 -15.50 6.15
CA LEU A 133 -22.69 -14.61 6.60
C LEU A 133 -23.69 -15.64 7.07
N ASN A 134 -23.75 -15.97 8.36
CA ASN A 134 -24.73 -16.92 8.84
C ASN A 134 -26.11 -16.39 8.44
N ASN A 135 -26.75 -17.05 7.45
CA ASN A 135 -27.96 -16.63 6.71
C ASN A 135 -27.77 -15.93 5.33
N SER A 136 -26.58 -16.02 4.70
CA SER A 136 -26.35 -15.58 3.31
C SER A 136 -27.23 -16.37 2.37
N SER A 137 -28.37 -15.79 2.01
CA SER A 137 -29.01 -16.15 0.76
C SER A 137 -27.99 -15.93 -0.37
N VAL A 138 -27.99 -16.78 -1.40
CA VAL A 138 -27.21 -16.59 -2.63
C VAL A 138 -27.46 -15.24 -3.34
N THR A 139 -28.32 -14.38 -2.80
CA THR A 139 -28.66 -13.05 -3.33
C THR A 139 -27.95 -11.90 -2.61
N GLU A 140 -27.33 -12.13 -1.45
CA GLU A 140 -26.62 -11.09 -0.72
C GLU A 140 -25.18 -10.99 -1.22
N MET A 141 -24.93 -10.02 -2.11
CA MET A 141 -23.61 -9.75 -2.64
C MET A 141 -23.21 -8.32 -2.32
N TYR A 142 -22.03 -8.16 -1.74
CA TYR A 142 -21.48 -6.85 -1.38
C TYR A 142 -20.28 -6.51 -2.25
N THR A 143 -19.94 -5.23 -2.32
CA THR A 143 -18.75 -4.74 -3.05
C THR A 143 -18.04 -3.71 -2.21
N ALA A 144 -16.71 -3.78 -2.21
CA ALA A 144 -15.83 -2.80 -1.59
C ALA A 144 -16.02 -1.43 -2.27
N PHE A 145 -16.16 -0.38 -1.48
CA PHE A 145 -16.28 0.98 -1.98
C PHE A 145 -15.37 1.93 -1.19
N PRO A 146 -14.04 1.80 -1.36
CA PRO A 146 -13.09 2.66 -0.66
C PRO A 146 -13.18 4.10 -1.21
N GLN A 147 -13.07 5.09 -0.34
CA GLN A 147 -13.10 6.51 -0.69
C GLN A 147 -12.00 7.28 0.04
N ILE A 148 -11.69 8.48 -0.45
CA ILE A 148 -10.86 9.45 0.26
C ILE A 148 -11.77 10.57 0.73
N VAL A 149 -11.76 10.85 2.02
CA VAL A 149 -12.51 11.96 2.62
C VAL A 149 -11.57 12.70 3.55
N SER A 150 -11.35 13.99 3.30
CA SER A 150 -10.45 14.84 4.09
C SER A 150 -9.08 14.18 4.30
N ASP A 151 -8.49 13.71 3.19
CA ASP A 151 -7.17 13.06 3.15
C ASP A 151 -7.05 11.77 3.97
N LYS A 152 -8.17 11.19 4.40
CA LYS A 152 -8.23 9.89 5.08
C LYS A 152 -8.87 8.83 4.19
N LEU A 153 -8.35 7.62 4.32
CA LEU A 153 -8.96 6.44 3.72
C LEU A 153 -10.27 6.13 4.46
N VAL A 154 -11.34 5.97 3.71
CA VAL A 154 -12.65 5.59 4.20
C VAL A 154 -13.04 4.26 3.57
N LEU A 155 -13.49 3.32 4.40
CA LEU A 155 -13.98 2.01 3.98
C LEU A 155 -15.51 2.00 4.05
N LYS A 156 -16.13 1.59 2.95
CA LYS A 156 -17.56 1.34 2.85
C LYS A 156 -17.80 0.06 2.07
N ILE A 157 -18.94 -0.55 2.29
CA ILE A 157 -19.46 -1.59 1.43
C ILE A 157 -20.84 -1.19 0.93
N VAL A 158 -21.16 -1.61 -0.28
CA VAL A 158 -22.48 -1.44 -0.88
C VAL A 158 -23.03 -2.80 -1.27
N LYS A 159 -24.35 -2.96 -1.16
CA LYS A 159 -25.05 -4.17 -1.63
C LYS A 159 -25.26 -4.08 -3.14
N ARG A 160 -25.08 -5.19 -3.86
CA ARG A 160 -25.31 -5.29 -5.31
C ARG A 160 -26.69 -4.72 -5.66
N GLY A 161 -26.71 -3.84 -6.68
CA GLY A 161 -27.95 -3.20 -7.15
C GLY A 161 -28.35 -1.96 -6.33
N SER A 162 -27.63 -1.64 -5.26
CA SER A 162 -27.77 -0.41 -4.49
C SER A 162 -26.43 0.35 -4.46
N ILE A 163 -26.51 1.68 -4.38
CA ILE A 163 -25.37 2.55 -4.10
C ILE A 163 -25.34 3.01 -2.63
N ALA A 164 -26.38 2.68 -1.86
CA ALA A 164 -26.43 3.01 -0.45
C ALA A 164 -25.39 2.18 0.31
N PRO A 165 -24.53 2.82 1.12
CA PRO A 165 -23.67 2.14 2.06
C PRO A 165 -24.47 1.28 3.04
N VAL A 166 -23.80 0.26 3.57
CA VAL A 166 -24.42 -0.70 4.49
C VAL A 166 -23.79 -0.57 5.88
N ASP A 167 -24.62 -0.69 6.90
CA ASP A 167 -24.22 -0.63 8.29
C ASP A 167 -23.40 -1.86 8.70
N TRP A 168 -22.11 -1.64 8.94
CA TRP A 168 -21.13 -2.64 9.34
C TRP A 168 -21.52 -3.39 10.60
N THR A 169 -22.23 -2.73 11.52
CA THR A 169 -22.62 -3.34 12.80
C THR A 169 -23.69 -4.40 12.63
N THR A 170 -24.49 -4.32 11.57
CA THR A 170 -25.66 -5.20 11.34
C THR A 170 -25.45 -6.28 10.30
N ILE A 171 -24.37 -6.21 9.52
CA ILE A 171 -24.08 -7.16 8.44
C ILE A 171 -22.99 -8.15 8.77
N ILE A 172 -22.40 -8.06 9.96
CA ILE A 172 -21.42 -9.01 10.44
C ILE A 172 -22.03 -9.59 11.71
N ASP A 173 -22.65 -10.76 11.59
CA ASP A 173 -23.28 -11.47 12.70
C ASP A 173 -22.27 -12.35 13.44
N ALA A 174 -22.69 -12.90 14.58
CA ALA A 174 -21.85 -13.81 15.36
C ALA A 174 -21.28 -14.94 14.47
N ASP A 175 -19.97 -15.17 14.62
CA ASP A 175 -19.14 -16.10 13.83
C ASP A 175 -18.80 -15.69 12.39
N ASP A 176 -19.32 -14.56 11.90
CA ASP A 176 -18.96 -14.01 10.59
C ASP A 176 -17.61 -13.31 10.62
N ARG A 177 -16.94 -13.28 9.45
CA ARG A 177 -15.77 -12.41 9.25
C ARG A 177 -15.70 -11.85 7.82
N LEU A 178 -15.28 -10.59 7.73
CA LEU A 178 -15.07 -9.91 6.45
C LEU A 178 -13.63 -9.40 6.37
N ASP A 179 -12.91 -9.81 5.33
CA ASP A 179 -11.59 -9.30 5.03
C ASP A 179 -11.69 -8.23 3.92
N TYR A 180 -11.46 -6.96 4.28
CA TYR A 180 -11.43 -5.82 3.37
C TYR A 180 -9.99 -5.52 2.98
N GLN A 181 -9.64 -5.72 1.72
CA GLN A 181 -8.32 -5.39 1.19
C GLN A 181 -8.38 -4.14 0.34
N VAL A 182 -7.43 -3.23 0.57
CA VAL A 182 -7.32 -1.97 -0.18
C VAL A 182 -5.86 -1.70 -0.52
N VAL A 183 -5.64 -1.21 -1.74
CA VAL A 183 -4.36 -0.68 -2.20
C VAL A 183 -4.54 0.81 -2.48
N PHE A 184 -3.69 1.64 -1.86
CA PHE A 184 -3.81 3.09 -1.88
C PHE A 184 -2.44 3.76 -1.87
N LEU A 185 -2.43 5.06 -2.12
CA LEU A 185 -1.25 5.92 -2.13
C LEU A 185 -1.32 6.87 -0.94
N THR A 186 -0.21 7.08 -0.26
CA THR A 186 -0.07 8.18 0.71
C THR A 186 0.97 9.19 0.26
N SER A 187 0.85 10.44 0.67
CA SER A 187 2.00 11.37 0.65
C SER A 187 3.06 10.89 1.65
N SER A 188 4.33 11.26 1.42
CA SER A 188 5.48 10.96 2.29
C SER A 188 5.69 12.01 3.35
#